data_AF-A0A382SNZ5-F1
#
_entry.id   AF-A0A382SNZ5-F1
#
_cell.length_a   1.000
_cell.length_b   1.000
_cell.length_c   1.000
_cell.angle_alpha   90.00
_cell.angle_beta   90.00
_cell.angle_gamma   90.00
#
_symmetry.space_group_name_H-M   'P 1'
#
loop_
_entity.id
_entity.type
_entity.pdbx_description
1 polymer ?
#
loop_
_entity_poly.entity_id
_entity_poly.type
_entity_poly.pdbx_seq_one_letter_code
_entity_poly.pdbx_strand_id
1 'polypeptide(L)'
;TIFGTFITRSGLIQSVHTFDEATLGYYFLGLLFFIIAICTALIVSRLPLLKSKNELDSFLSREASFLFNNLLLLGIAFATFWGTIFPIISEAVRGVKITVGPPFYNQVNVPIGLALLALIGIGPIIAWRRATWSNLKKNFLKPSLLALTGGIALFPIIPLSNRSEIYTYIAFILCIFVLSSMLIEFFKGTMARRGLHGETTMGALGSLIWNNKRRYGGYTVHIGVVMIYAGIAASSSYGTHIEKRVKIGDTIEIKNYMLRYEKLAAVQATSVKTRIIAQLAVEKDGKRIWTARPEKEFYKGQNQPVSEV
;
A
#
# COMPACT_ATOMS: atom_id res chain seq x y z
N THR A 1 -9.50 16.08 1.62
CA THR A 1 -10.96 15.95 1.45
C THR A 1 -11.49 16.74 0.27
N ILE A 2 -11.33 18.07 0.23
CA ILE A 2 -11.86 18.93 -0.86
C ILE A 2 -11.41 18.47 -2.25
N PHE A 3 -10.12 18.17 -2.43
CA PHE A 3 -9.59 17.64 -3.67
C PHE A 3 -10.23 16.30 -4.10
N GLY A 4 -10.48 15.40 -3.13
CA GLY A 4 -11.16 14.13 -3.40
C GLY A 4 -12.62 14.36 -3.84
N THR A 5 -13.32 15.28 -3.19
CA THR A 5 -14.68 15.70 -3.57
C THR A 5 -14.71 16.33 -4.95
N PHE A 6 -13.73 17.19 -5.28
CA PHE A 6 -13.58 17.77 -6.61
C PHE A 6 -13.43 16.66 -7.67
N ILE A 7 -12.53 15.70 -7.47
CA ILE A 7 -12.32 14.61 -8.43
C ILE A 7 -13.59 13.79 -8.64
N THR A 8 -14.33 13.47 -7.57
CA THR A 8 -15.52 12.59 -7.68
C THR A 8 -16.78 13.29 -8.18
N ARG A 9 -16.81 14.63 -8.17
CA ARG A 9 -17.96 15.44 -8.62
C ARG A 9 -17.70 16.28 -9.87
N SER A 10 -16.47 16.33 -10.36
CA SER A 10 -16.11 17.06 -11.59
C SER A 10 -16.34 16.26 -12.88
N GLY A 11 -16.58 14.96 -12.78
CA GLY A 11 -16.66 14.07 -13.96
C GLY A 11 -15.31 13.83 -14.65
N LEU A 12 -14.20 14.39 -14.13
CA LEU A 12 -12.86 14.26 -14.72
C LEU A 12 -12.30 12.83 -14.63
N ILE A 13 -12.63 12.12 -13.56
CA ILE A 13 -12.29 10.70 -13.39
C ILE A 13 -13.58 9.89 -13.48
N GLN A 14 -13.60 8.90 -14.37
CA GLN A 14 -14.68 7.93 -14.41
C GLN A 14 -14.53 6.96 -13.23
N SER A 15 -15.42 7.04 -12.24
CA SER A 15 -15.55 6.06 -11.16
C SER A 15 -16.99 5.53 -11.06
N VAL A 16 -17.19 4.30 -10.59
CA VAL A 16 -18.53 3.70 -10.44
C VAL A 16 -19.40 4.44 -9.41
N HIS A 17 -18.78 5.33 -8.62
CA HIS A 17 -19.42 6.19 -7.64
C HIS A 17 -19.32 7.69 -7.97
N THR A 18 -18.89 8.09 -9.17
CA THR A 18 -18.96 9.49 -9.59
C THR A 18 -20.38 9.82 -10.04
N PHE A 19 -21.09 10.61 -9.21
CA PHE A 19 -22.39 11.17 -9.55
C PHE A 19 -22.17 12.31 -10.56
N ASP A 20 -22.80 12.19 -11.72
CA ASP A 20 -22.59 13.01 -12.93
C ASP A 20 -23.22 14.41 -12.81
N GLU A 21 -22.79 15.20 -11.81
CA GLU A 21 -23.22 16.60 -11.62
C GLU A 21 -22.06 17.56 -11.89
N ALA A 22 -21.74 17.74 -13.18
CA ALA A 22 -20.63 18.57 -13.67
C ALA A 22 -20.60 20.01 -13.15
N THR A 23 -21.73 20.56 -12.70
CA THR A 23 -21.85 21.95 -12.22
C THR A 23 -21.19 22.19 -10.86
N LEU A 24 -21.14 21.20 -9.97
CA LEU A 24 -20.57 21.36 -8.62
C LEU A 24 -19.03 21.35 -8.62
N GLY A 25 -18.41 20.70 -9.61
CA GLY A 25 -16.95 20.58 -9.71
C GLY A 25 -16.22 21.93 -9.72
N TYR A 26 -16.75 22.93 -10.42
CA TYR A 26 -16.13 24.25 -10.52
C TYR A 26 -16.10 25.00 -9.17
N TYR A 27 -17.14 24.85 -8.34
CA TYR A 27 -17.16 25.44 -7.00
C TYR A 27 -16.08 24.82 -6.10
N PHE A 28 -15.93 23.50 -6.13
CA PHE A 28 -14.87 22.83 -5.35
C PHE A 28 -13.48 23.15 -5.88
N LEU A 29 -13.31 23.35 -7.18
CA LEU A 29 -12.04 23.78 -7.77
C LEU A 29 -11.68 25.20 -7.33
N GLY A 30 -12.63 26.13 -7.36
CA GLY A 30 -12.45 27.50 -6.88
C GLY A 30 -12.10 27.53 -5.38
N LEU A 31 -12.83 26.76 -4.57
CA LEU A 31 -12.55 26.61 -3.13
C LEU A 31 -11.15 26.00 -2.89
N LEU A 32 -10.75 25.01 -3.68
CA LEU A 32 -9.43 24.40 -3.57
C LEU A 32 -8.33 25.42 -3.87
N PHE A 33 -8.47 26.20 -4.95
CA PHE A 33 -7.50 27.23 -5.30
C PHE A 33 -7.43 28.31 -4.22
N PHE A 34 -8.57 28.75 -3.69
CA PHE A 34 -8.66 29.71 -2.60
C PHE A 34 -7.93 29.23 -1.33
N ILE A 35 -8.17 27.99 -0.91
CA ILE A 35 -7.52 27.41 0.27
C ILE A 35 -6.01 27.27 0.04
N ILE A 36 -5.58 26.79 -1.13
CA ILE A 36 -4.16 26.69 -1.46
C ILE A 36 -3.50 28.06 -1.41
N ALA A 37 -4.13 29.09 -1.98
CA ALA A 37 -3.62 30.45 -1.96
C ALA A 37 -3.47 30.99 -0.53
N ILE A 38 -4.50 30.84 0.32
CA ILE A 38 -4.45 31.27 1.72
C ILE A 38 -3.38 30.51 2.51
N CYS A 39 -3.37 29.18 2.43
CA CYS A 39 -2.37 28.36 3.12
C CYS A 39 -0.95 28.74 2.69
N THR A 40 -0.73 28.96 1.39
CA THR A 40 0.57 29.37 0.87
C THR A 40 0.96 30.76 1.36
N ALA A 41 0.05 31.74 1.30
CA ALA A 41 0.29 33.08 1.83
C ALA A 41 0.61 33.07 3.33
N LEU A 42 -0.11 32.26 4.11
CA LEU A 42 0.15 32.08 5.54
C LEU A 42 1.52 31.42 5.79
N ILE A 43 1.88 30.37 5.05
CA ILE A 43 3.18 29.70 5.19
C ILE A 43 4.32 30.66 4.84
N VAL A 44 4.22 31.38 3.72
CA VAL A 44 5.26 32.32 3.27
C VAL A 44 5.39 33.49 4.24
N SER A 45 4.29 34.09 4.70
CA SER A 45 4.32 35.19 5.66
C SER A 45 4.83 34.78 7.05
N ARG A 46 4.66 33.51 7.43
CA ARG A 46 5.13 32.96 8.72
C ARG A 46 6.45 32.19 8.61
N LEU A 47 7.09 32.17 7.44
CA LEU A 47 8.33 31.44 7.19
C LEU A 47 9.45 31.76 8.20
N PRO A 48 9.66 33.02 8.64
CA PRO A 48 10.66 33.32 9.67
C PRO A 48 10.40 32.62 11.02
N LEU A 49 9.13 32.38 11.36
CA LEU A 49 8.72 31.68 12.59
C LEU A 49 8.85 30.16 12.48
N LEU A 50 8.89 29.63 11.25
CA LEU A 50 8.95 28.20 10.96
C LEU A 50 10.38 27.67 10.79
N LYS A 51 11.39 28.56 10.76
CA LYS A 51 12.80 28.14 10.68
C LYS A 51 13.20 27.38 11.95
N SER A 52 13.58 26.12 11.80
CA SER A 52 14.18 25.33 12.88
C SER A 52 15.47 25.99 13.36
N LYS A 53 15.63 26.12 14.68
CA LYS A 53 16.91 26.54 15.30
C LYS A 53 17.95 25.41 15.31
N ASN A 54 17.54 24.17 15.09
CA ASN A 54 18.38 22.99 15.20
C ASN A 54 18.69 22.43 13.80
N GLU A 55 19.95 22.12 13.57
CA GLU A 55 20.43 21.37 12.41
C GLU A 55 20.48 19.86 12.70
N LEU A 56 20.58 19.04 11.65
CA LEU A 56 20.70 17.59 11.81
C LEU A 56 22.12 17.22 12.28
N ASP A 57 22.25 16.85 13.55
CA ASP A 57 23.53 16.42 14.13
C ASP A 57 24.10 15.13 13.50
N SER A 58 23.24 14.25 12.96
CA SER A 58 23.65 12.98 12.35
C SER A 58 22.55 12.37 11.49
N PHE A 59 22.92 11.72 10.39
CA PHE A 59 22.04 10.89 9.56
C PHE A 59 21.48 9.66 10.31
N LEU A 60 22.13 9.24 11.41
CA LEU A 60 21.70 8.10 12.23
C LEU A 60 21.20 8.56 13.60
N SER A 61 20.22 9.47 13.58
CA SER A 61 19.56 10.04 14.75
C SER A 61 18.05 9.81 14.70
N ARG A 62 17.35 10.03 15.83
CA ARG A 62 15.90 9.95 15.88
C ARG A 62 15.26 11.08 15.07
N GLU A 63 15.88 12.25 15.09
CA GLU A 63 15.50 13.43 14.33
C GLU A 63 15.59 13.16 12.81
N ALA A 64 16.68 12.55 12.36
CA ALA A 64 16.83 12.11 10.97
C ALA A 64 15.82 11.02 10.60
N SER A 65 15.56 10.04 11.49
CA SER A 65 14.54 9.01 11.28
C SER A 65 13.14 9.62 11.14
N PHE A 66 12.81 10.64 11.94
CA PHE A 66 11.54 11.36 11.83
C PHE A 66 11.43 12.15 10.52
N LEU A 67 12.50 12.83 10.11
CA LEU A 67 12.52 13.54 8.83
C LEU A 67 12.38 12.56 7.65
N PHE A 68 13.11 11.45 7.68
CA PHE A 68 13.05 10.41 6.64
C PHE A 68 11.66 9.77 6.58
N ASN A 69 11.01 9.52 7.72
CA ASN A 69 9.63 9.04 7.76
C ASN A 69 8.68 9.98 7.01
N ASN A 70 8.74 11.28 7.32
CA ASN A 70 7.91 12.28 6.66
C ASN A 70 8.23 12.41 5.17
N LEU A 71 9.50 12.31 4.79
CA LEU A 71 9.91 12.34 3.39
C LEU A 71 9.33 11.15 2.61
N LEU A 72 9.39 9.95 3.17
CA LEU A 72 8.81 8.75 2.55
C LEU A 72 7.28 8.87 2.44
N LEU A 73 6.60 9.32 3.49
CA LEU A 73 5.15 9.55 3.47
C LEU A 73 4.76 10.61 2.44
N LEU A 74 5.52 11.70 2.35
CA LEU A 74 5.35 12.72 1.33
C LEU A 74 5.59 12.16 -0.08
N GLY A 75 6.58 11.28 -0.24
CA GLY A 75 6.85 10.56 -1.49
C GLY A 75 5.67 9.70 -1.93
N ILE A 76 5.08 8.91 -1.02
CA ILE A 76 3.87 8.13 -1.31
C ILE A 76 2.70 9.05 -1.67
N ALA A 77 2.50 10.12 -0.90
CA ALA A 77 1.44 11.09 -1.15
C ALA A 77 1.59 11.73 -2.53
N PHE A 78 2.80 12.15 -2.89
CA PHE A 78 3.11 12.73 -4.20
C PHE A 78 2.93 11.72 -5.33
N ALA A 79 3.47 10.51 -5.21
CA ALA A 79 3.33 9.47 -6.23
C ALA A 79 1.85 9.10 -6.46
N THR A 80 1.08 9.00 -5.38
CA THR A 80 -0.36 8.70 -5.44
C THR A 80 -1.13 9.86 -6.08
N PHE A 81 -0.84 11.09 -5.66
CA PHE A 81 -1.44 12.30 -6.22
C PHE A 81 -1.13 12.42 -7.72
N TRP A 82 0.14 12.24 -8.10
CA TRP A 82 0.59 12.31 -9.48
C TRP A 82 -0.07 11.25 -10.35
N GLY A 83 -0.07 9.98 -9.92
CA GLY A 83 -0.72 8.88 -10.65
C GLY A 83 -2.22 9.12 -10.87
N THR A 84 -2.87 9.82 -9.93
CA THR A 84 -4.29 10.17 -10.02
C THR A 84 -4.55 11.32 -10.98
N ILE A 85 -3.71 12.35 -10.98
CA ILE A 85 -3.87 13.57 -11.78
C ILE A 85 -3.31 13.45 -13.19
N PHE A 86 -2.29 12.62 -13.39
CA PHE A 86 -1.59 12.48 -14.67
C PHE A 86 -2.52 12.15 -15.87
N PRO A 87 -3.50 11.23 -15.76
CA PRO A 87 -4.48 10.99 -16.82
C PRO A 87 -5.22 12.27 -17.26
N ILE A 88 -5.63 13.10 -16.31
CA ILE A 88 -6.36 14.36 -16.55
C ILE A 88 -5.46 15.37 -17.27
N ILE A 89 -4.21 15.50 -16.81
CA ILE A 89 -3.23 16.39 -17.46
C ILE A 89 -2.92 15.92 -18.88
N SER A 90 -2.74 14.61 -19.09
CA SER A 90 -2.48 14.05 -20.42
C SER A 90 -3.64 14.28 -21.38
N GLU A 91 -4.88 14.10 -20.91
CA GLU A 91 -6.08 14.38 -21.69
C GLU A 91 -6.17 15.88 -22.05
N ALA A 92 -5.93 16.78 -21.09
CA ALA A 92 -6.00 18.22 -21.31
C ALA A 92 -4.89 18.77 -22.24
N VAL A 93 -3.67 18.23 -22.16
CA VAL A 93 -2.51 18.74 -22.92
C VAL A 93 -2.34 18.03 -24.25
N ARG A 94 -2.55 16.71 -24.31
CA ARG A 94 -2.27 15.87 -25.49
C ARG A 94 -3.53 15.36 -26.19
N GLY A 95 -4.71 15.54 -25.60
CA GLY A 95 -5.97 14.98 -26.12
C GLY A 95 -6.04 13.45 -26.00
N VAL A 96 -5.09 12.81 -25.32
CA VAL A 96 -5.03 11.35 -25.17
C VAL A 96 -5.14 10.98 -23.70
N LYS A 97 -6.16 10.18 -23.40
CA LYS A 97 -6.39 9.63 -22.06
C LYS A 97 -5.46 8.44 -21.81
N ILE A 98 -4.55 8.60 -20.86
CA ILE A 98 -3.65 7.52 -20.42
C ILE A 98 -4.20 6.93 -19.14
N THR A 99 -4.28 5.60 -19.05
CA THR A 99 -4.65 4.90 -17.82
C THR A 99 -3.41 4.61 -17.00
N VAL A 100 -3.40 5.07 -15.74
CA VAL A 100 -2.34 4.74 -14.78
C VAL A 100 -2.86 3.63 -13.87
N GLY A 101 -2.35 2.41 -14.07
CA GLY A 101 -2.78 1.23 -13.31
C GLY A 101 -1.82 0.81 -12.20
N PRO A 102 -2.09 -0.34 -11.54
CA PRO A 102 -1.25 -0.91 -10.49
C PRO A 102 0.26 -0.99 -10.79
N PRO A 103 0.72 -1.25 -12.03
CA PRO A 103 2.16 -1.30 -12.31
C PRO A 103 2.92 -0.03 -11.92
N PHE A 104 2.36 1.15 -12.18
CA PHE A 104 2.97 2.43 -11.81
C PHE A 104 3.05 2.58 -10.27
N TYR A 105 1.92 2.37 -9.59
CA TYR A 105 1.86 2.51 -8.14
C TYR A 105 2.76 1.51 -7.44
N ASN A 106 2.78 0.25 -7.88
CA ASN A 106 3.62 -0.78 -7.29
C ASN A 106 5.11 -0.48 -7.51
N GLN A 107 5.48 0.02 -8.69
CA GLN A 107 6.86 0.37 -8.98
C GLN A 107 7.41 1.48 -8.07
N VAL A 108 6.58 2.45 -7.69
CA VAL A 108 7.00 3.60 -6.87
C VAL A 108 6.75 3.36 -5.38
N ASN A 109 5.55 2.93 -5.00
CA ASN A 109 5.12 2.84 -3.61
C ASN A 109 5.67 1.60 -2.90
N VAL A 110 5.94 0.48 -3.59
CA VAL A 110 6.48 -0.71 -2.91
C VAL A 110 7.88 -0.44 -2.33
N PRO A 111 8.86 0.10 -3.07
CA PRO A 111 10.16 0.46 -2.50
C PRO A 111 10.07 1.43 -1.31
N ILE A 112 9.23 2.47 -1.44
CA ILE A 112 9.02 3.46 -0.37
C ILE A 112 8.36 2.81 0.85
N GLY A 113 7.39 1.92 0.61
CA GLY A 113 6.71 1.15 1.64
C GLY A 113 7.65 0.21 2.39
N LEU A 114 8.57 -0.47 1.69
CA LEU A 114 9.60 -1.31 2.32
C LEU A 114 10.56 -0.47 3.17
N ALA A 115 10.95 0.72 2.69
CA ALA A 115 11.77 1.66 3.46
C ALA A 115 11.04 2.14 4.73
N LEU A 116 9.73 2.44 4.65
CA LEU A 116 8.91 2.77 5.81
C LEU A 116 8.83 1.60 6.80
N LEU A 117 8.64 0.38 6.32
CA LEU A 117 8.60 -0.81 7.17
C LEU A 117 9.91 -1.01 7.93
N ALA A 118 11.05 -0.86 7.26
CA ALA A 118 12.36 -0.90 7.91
C ALA A 118 12.48 0.20 8.99
N LEU A 119 12.03 1.41 8.69
CA LEU A 119 12.07 2.55 9.61
C LEU A 119 11.21 2.34 10.85
N ILE A 120 10.08 1.63 10.73
CA ILE A 120 9.23 1.23 11.87
C ILE A 120 9.98 0.32 12.84
N GLY A 121 10.86 -0.56 12.35
CA GLY A 121 11.70 -1.41 13.21
C GLY A 121 12.85 -0.65 13.86
N ILE A 122 13.46 0.27 13.11
CA ILE A 122 14.68 0.96 13.52
C ILE A 122 14.39 2.15 14.46
N GLY A 123 13.43 3.00 14.08
CA GLY A 123 13.16 4.28 14.73
C GLY A 123 12.84 4.20 16.24
N PRO A 124 12.05 3.22 16.70
CA PRO A 124 11.75 3.09 18.13
C PRO A 124 12.90 2.57 18.99
N ILE A 125 13.90 1.91 18.38
CA ILE A 125 15.06 1.30 19.08
C ILE A 125 16.23 2.28 19.19
N ILE A 126 16.39 3.19 18.23
CA ILE A 126 17.42 4.22 18.28
C ILE A 126 17.10 5.25 19.37
N ALA A 127 17.98 5.35 20.38
CA ALA A 127 17.85 6.30 21.48
C ALA A 127 18.13 7.75 21.04
N TRP A 128 17.58 8.72 21.80
CA TRP A 128 17.67 10.16 21.52
C TRP A 128 19.15 10.60 21.40
N ARG A 129 19.48 11.22 20.27
CA ARG A 129 20.74 11.89 19.87
C ARG A 129 21.95 11.11 19.35
N ARG A 130 22.38 9.93 19.85
CA ARG A 130 23.51 9.18 19.22
C ARG A 130 23.42 7.67 19.40
N ALA A 131 23.24 6.93 18.30
CA ALA A 131 23.44 5.49 18.29
C ALA A 131 24.94 5.18 18.23
N THR A 132 25.51 4.58 19.28
CA THR A 132 26.84 3.98 19.20
C THR A 132 26.76 2.64 18.47
N TRP A 133 27.78 2.31 17.66
CA TRP A 133 27.82 1.06 16.89
C TRP A 133 27.64 -0.19 17.77
N SER A 134 28.18 -0.16 18.99
CA SER A 134 28.02 -1.22 19.99
C SER A 134 26.55 -1.42 20.42
N ASN A 135 25.82 -0.33 20.70
CA ASN A 135 24.41 -0.39 21.05
C ASN A 135 23.54 -0.83 19.87
N LEU A 136 23.89 -0.40 18.65
CA LEU A 136 23.23 -0.83 17.43
C LEU A 136 23.36 -2.35 17.25
N LYS A 137 24.59 -2.88 17.32
CA LYS A 137 24.83 -4.32 17.22
C LYS A 137 24.09 -5.09 18.32
N LYS A 138 24.16 -4.64 19.58
CA LYS A 138 23.49 -5.32 20.70
C LYS A 138 21.96 -5.41 20.54
N ASN A 139 21.34 -4.35 20.01
CA ASN A 139 19.88 -4.30 19.87
C ASN A 139 19.36 -4.95 18.60
N PHE A 140 20.10 -4.87 17.48
CA PHE A 140 19.65 -5.38 16.19
C PHE A 140 20.18 -6.77 15.83
N LEU A 141 21.23 -7.29 16.49
CA LEU A 141 21.78 -8.60 16.14
C LEU A 141 20.75 -9.75 16.26
N LYS A 142 19.99 -9.82 17.37
CA LYS A 142 18.99 -10.87 17.55
C LYS A 142 17.83 -10.75 16.55
N PRO A 143 17.19 -9.58 16.37
CA PRO A 143 16.18 -9.41 15.32
C PRO A 143 16.69 -9.69 13.91
N SER A 144 17.89 -9.25 13.56
CA SER A 144 18.50 -9.49 12.25
C SER A 144 18.79 -10.98 12.02
N LEU A 145 19.24 -11.71 13.05
CA LEU A 145 19.44 -13.15 12.94
C LEU A 145 18.11 -13.88 12.72
N LEU A 146 17.05 -13.51 13.45
CA LEU A 146 15.72 -14.07 13.26
C LEU A 146 15.17 -13.78 11.85
N ALA A 147 15.37 -12.56 11.36
CA ALA A 147 15.00 -12.17 10.00
C ALA A 147 15.78 -12.97 8.94
N LEU A 148 17.07 -13.20 9.15
CA LEU A 148 17.90 -14.02 8.26
C LEU A 148 17.43 -15.49 8.26
N THR A 149 17.21 -16.09 9.44
CA THR A 149 16.71 -17.47 9.53
C THR A 149 15.33 -17.60 8.89
N GLY A 150 14.46 -16.60 9.08
CA GLY A 150 13.16 -16.53 8.43
C GLY A 150 13.27 -16.41 6.91
N GLY A 151 14.19 -15.58 6.42
CA GLY A 151 14.49 -15.46 4.98
C GLY A 151 14.95 -16.79 4.39
N ILE A 152 15.87 -17.50 5.04
CA ILE A 152 16.35 -18.82 4.60
C ILE A 152 15.18 -19.82 4.55
N ALA A 153 14.31 -19.82 5.56
CA ALA A 153 13.14 -20.69 5.61
C ALA A 153 12.09 -20.36 4.51
N LEU A 154 11.98 -19.09 4.11
CA LEU A 154 11.06 -18.63 3.06
C LEU A 154 11.61 -18.84 1.64
N PHE A 155 12.93 -18.94 1.48
CA PHE A 155 13.61 -19.09 0.18
C PHE A 155 13.05 -20.24 -0.68
N PRO A 156 12.78 -21.46 -0.16
CA PRO A 156 12.20 -22.53 -0.98
C PRO A 156 10.71 -22.34 -1.31
N ILE A 157 10.02 -21.41 -0.64
CA ILE A 157 8.56 -21.24 -0.74
C ILE A 157 8.21 -20.14 -1.77
N ILE A 158 8.98 -19.05 -1.80
CA ILE A 158 8.72 -17.90 -2.66
C ILE A 158 9.62 -18.00 -3.89
N PRO A 159 9.08 -18.29 -5.10
CA PRO A 159 9.88 -18.28 -6.31
C PRO A 159 10.40 -16.85 -6.52
N LEU A 160 11.71 -16.64 -6.65
CA LEU A 160 12.31 -15.31 -6.83
C LEU A 160 12.43 -14.94 -8.31
N SER A 161 11.41 -15.26 -9.11
CA SER A 161 11.47 -15.21 -10.57
C SER A 161 11.16 -13.82 -11.13
N ASN A 162 10.32 -13.06 -10.44
CA ASN A 162 9.90 -11.73 -10.88
C ASN A 162 10.08 -10.66 -9.78
N ARG A 163 9.99 -9.39 -10.19
CA ARG A 163 10.17 -8.24 -9.28
C ARG A 163 9.15 -8.22 -8.13
N SER A 164 7.91 -8.65 -8.38
CA SER A 164 6.86 -8.69 -7.35
C SER A 164 7.21 -9.69 -6.25
N GLU A 165 7.66 -10.89 -6.63
CA GLU A 165 8.10 -11.93 -5.72
C GLU A 165 9.32 -11.52 -4.90
N ILE A 166 10.30 -10.83 -5.52
CA ILE A 166 11.45 -10.27 -4.82
C ILE A 166 11.00 -9.28 -3.74
N TYR A 167 10.07 -8.39 -4.07
CA TYR A 167 9.53 -7.44 -3.09
C TYR A 167 8.74 -8.12 -1.97
N THR A 168 7.95 -9.15 -2.30
CA THR A 168 7.26 -9.98 -1.30
C THR A 168 8.25 -10.64 -0.34
N TYR A 169 9.33 -11.22 -0.87
CA TYR A 169 10.37 -11.87 -0.08
C TYR A 169 11.05 -10.87 0.88
N ILE A 170 11.44 -9.71 0.38
CA ILE A 170 12.02 -8.62 1.20
C ILE A 170 11.01 -8.14 2.26
N ALA A 171 9.74 -7.98 1.89
CA ALA A 171 8.68 -7.56 2.80
C ALA A 171 8.55 -8.53 3.98
N PHE A 172 8.53 -9.83 3.74
CA PHE A 172 8.46 -10.82 4.81
C PHE A 172 9.69 -10.81 5.72
N ILE A 173 10.89 -10.70 5.16
CA ILE A 173 12.12 -10.57 5.97
C ILE A 173 12.04 -9.33 6.87
N LEU A 174 11.61 -8.19 6.32
CA LEU A 174 11.42 -6.97 7.10
C LEU A 174 10.31 -7.12 8.14
N CYS A 175 9.19 -7.77 7.83
CA CYS A 175 8.14 -8.06 8.81
C CYS A 175 8.67 -8.89 9.98
N ILE A 176 9.46 -9.94 9.72
CA ILE A 176 10.09 -10.76 10.76
C ILE A 176 11.07 -9.92 11.59
N PHE A 177 11.91 -9.11 10.93
CA PHE A 177 12.85 -8.21 11.60
C PHE A 177 12.14 -7.22 12.53
N VAL A 178 11.11 -6.53 12.04
CA VAL A 178 10.37 -5.50 12.79
C VAL A 178 9.57 -6.14 13.93
N LEU A 179 8.88 -7.24 13.67
CA LEU A 179 8.09 -7.95 14.67
C LEU A 179 8.99 -8.49 15.79
N SER A 180 10.08 -9.16 15.44
CA SER A 180 11.03 -9.68 16.44
C SER A 180 11.69 -8.57 17.24
N SER A 181 12.05 -7.45 16.60
CA SER A 181 12.56 -6.24 17.27
C SER A 181 11.61 -5.76 18.37
N MET A 182 10.32 -5.66 18.09
CA MET A 182 9.33 -5.23 19.06
C MET A 182 9.09 -6.28 20.16
N LEU A 183 8.91 -7.55 19.78
CA LEU A 183 8.69 -8.63 20.74
C LEU A 183 9.86 -8.77 21.73
N ILE A 184 11.10 -8.59 21.27
CA ILE A 184 12.28 -8.58 22.13
C ILE A 184 12.24 -7.42 23.13
N GLU A 185 11.78 -6.23 22.72
CA GLU A 185 11.63 -5.09 23.64
C GLU A 185 10.52 -5.30 24.68
N PHE A 186 9.41 -5.91 24.30
CA PHE A 186 8.38 -6.37 25.25
C PHE A 186 8.96 -7.38 26.24
N PHE A 187 9.71 -8.37 25.75
CA PHE A 187 10.31 -9.40 26.59
C PHE A 187 11.34 -8.84 27.57
N LYS A 188 12.30 -8.03 27.09
CA LYS A 188 13.31 -7.37 27.93
C LYS A 188 12.65 -6.50 29.02
N GLY A 189 11.66 -5.68 28.64
CA GLY A 189 10.94 -4.82 29.58
C GLY A 189 10.20 -5.62 30.65
N THR A 190 9.56 -6.72 30.26
CA THR A 190 8.83 -7.61 31.18
C THR A 190 9.78 -8.31 32.15
N MET A 191 10.89 -8.86 31.65
CA MET A 191 11.88 -9.56 32.49
C MET A 191 12.61 -8.63 33.46
N ALA A 192 12.95 -7.41 33.02
CA ALA A 192 13.54 -6.41 33.91
C ALA A 192 12.59 -6.05 35.07
N ARG A 193 11.29 -5.88 34.77
CA ARG A 193 10.28 -5.56 35.78
C ARG A 193 10.07 -6.72 36.76
N ARG A 194 9.99 -7.96 36.26
CA ARG A 194 9.91 -9.16 37.09
C ARG A 194 11.09 -9.28 38.06
N GLY A 195 12.30 -9.01 37.59
CA GLY A 195 13.50 -9.05 38.44
C GLY A 195 13.52 -7.98 39.53
N LEU A 196 12.94 -6.81 39.28
CA LEU A 196 12.90 -5.69 40.23
C LEU A 196 11.76 -5.78 41.25
N HIS A 197 10.60 -6.31 40.85
CA HIS A 197 9.37 -6.28 41.66
C HIS A 197 8.86 -7.65 42.09
N GLY A 198 9.51 -8.75 41.70
CA GLY A 198 9.08 -10.11 42.07
C GLY A 198 7.72 -10.54 41.49
N GLU A 199 7.20 -9.80 40.51
CA GLU A 199 5.89 -10.04 39.90
C GLU A 199 5.87 -11.34 39.04
N THR A 200 4.69 -11.94 38.87
CA THR A 200 4.50 -13.01 37.87
C THR A 200 4.71 -12.45 36.47
N THR A 201 5.09 -13.30 35.50
CA THR A 201 5.37 -12.86 34.12
C THR A 201 4.18 -12.15 33.47
N MET A 202 2.96 -12.65 33.73
CA MET A 202 1.73 -12.05 33.19
C MET A 202 1.39 -10.72 33.87
N GLY A 203 1.56 -10.63 35.19
CA GLY A 203 1.37 -9.39 35.95
C GLY A 203 2.38 -8.31 35.54
N ALA A 204 3.64 -8.70 35.35
CA ALA A 204 4.71 -7.80 34.89
C ALA A 204 4.43 -7.25 33.49
N LEU A 205 3.93 -8.08 32.56
CA LEU A 205 3.58 -7.63 31.21
C LEU A 205 2.39 -6.65 31.23
N GLY A 206 1.32 -6.99 31.96
CA GLY A 206 0.14 -6.12 32.08
C GLY A 206 0.49 -4.77 32.70
N SER A 207 1.23 -4.78 33.80
CA SER A 207 1.71 -3.58 34.48
C SER A 207 2.69 -2.77 33.62
N LEU A 208 3.54 -3.42 32.82
CA LEU A 208 4.46 -2.74 31.90
C LEU A 208 3.68 -1.94 30.85
N ILE A 209 2.66 -2.56 30.23
CA ILE A 209 1.82 -1.93 29.21
C ILE A 209 1.01 -0.79 29.83
N TRP A 210 0.36 -1.04 30.97
CA TRP A 210 -0.53 -0.07 31.60
C TRP A 210 0.20 1.16 32.14
N ASN A 211 1.38 0.98 32.72
CA ASN A 211 2.16 2.10 33.26
C ASN A 211 2.87 2.91 32.16
N ASN A 212 3.11 2.31 30.98
CA ASN A 212 3.82 2.95 29.87
C ASN A 212 3.00 2.95 28.58
N LYS A 213 1.71 3.34 28.68
CA LYS A 213 0.74 3.27 27.57
C LYS A 213 1.23 3.92 26.28
N ARG A 214 1.91 5.07 26.38
CA ARG A 214 2.42 5.79 25.19
C ARG A 214 3.47 4.99 24.42
N ARG A 215 4.38 4.32 25.12
CA ARG A 215 5.47 3.55 24.48
C ARG A 215 4.95 2.22 23.94
N TYR A 216 4.29 1.43 24.79
CA TYR A 216 3.85 0.09 24.41
C TYR A 216 2.61 0.11 23.52
N GLY A 217 1.72 1.10 23.66
CA GLY A 217 0.63 1.33 22.70
C GLY A 217 1.16 1.68 21.30
N GLY A 218 2.23 2.48 21.22
CA GLY A 218 2.92 2.72 19.94
C GLY A 218 3.46 1.43 19.30
N TYR A 219 4.08 0.55 20.09
CA TYR A 219 4.51 -0.76 19.58
C TYR A 219 3.34 -1.64 19.12
N THR A 220 2.23 -1.66 19.86
CA THR A 220 1.02 -2.40 19.45
C THR A 220 0.48 -1.92 18.10
N VAL A 221 0.41 -0.61 17.87
CA VAL A 221 -0.01 -0.04 16.58
C VAL A 221 0.95 -0.47 15.47
N HIS A 222 2.26 -0.41 15.71
CA HIS A 222 3.24 -0.83 14.71
C HIS A 222 3.19 -2.32 14.41
N ILE A 223 2.93 -3.19 15.40
CA ILE A 223 2.65 -4.62 15.16
C ILE A 223 1.44 -4.77 14.22
N GLY A 224 0.37 -4.00 14.44
CA GLY A 224 -0.77 -3.95 13.53
C GLY A 224 -0.39 -3.57 12.10
N VAL A 225 0.48 -2.57 11.94
CA VAL A 225 1.02 -2.18 10.62
C VAL A 225 1.84 -3.31 9.99
N VAL A 226 2.68 -4.01 10.75
CA VAL A 226 3.44 -5.17 10.24
C VAL A 226 2.50 -6.27 9.74
N MET A 227 1.41 -6.55 10.45
CA MET A 227 0.40 -7.51 10.00
C MET A 227 -0.26 -7.10 8.69
N ILE A 228 -0.55 -5.80 8.50
CA ILE A 228 -1.07 -5.27 7.23
C ILE A 228 -0.06 -5.49 6.11
N TYR A 229 1.23 -5.19 6.33
CA TYR A 229 2.28 -5.42 5.33
C TYR A 229 2.42 -6.89 4.97
N ALA A 230 2.40 -7.80 5.96
CA ALA A 230 2.44 -9.24 5.73
C ALA A 230 1.22 -9.72 4.91
N GLY A 231 0.02 -9.20 5.21
CA GLY A 231 -1.20 -9.49 4.45
C GLY A 231 -1.12 -9.02 3.00
N ILE A 232 -0.62 -7.80 2.77
CA ILE A 232 -0.41 -7.26 1.42
C ILE A 232 0.60 -8.11 0.65
N ALA A 233 1.76 -8.40 1.25
CA ALA A 233 2.81 -9.21 0.62
C ALA A 233 2.33 -10.63 0.29
N ALA A 234 1.59 -11.27 1.21
CA ALA A 234 0.96 -12.55 0.95
C ALA A 234 -0.01 -12.46 -0.23
N SER A 235 -0.95 -11.51 -0.20
CA SER A 235 -1.97 -11.34 -1.24
C SER A 235 -1.36 -11.09 -2.63
N SER A 236 -0.29 -10.30 -2.70
CA SER A 236 0.41 -10.03 -3.98
C SER A 236 1.13 -11.24 -4.56
N SER A 237 1.47 -12.24 -3.75
CA SER A 237 2.17 -13.45 -4.21
C SER A 237 1.25 -14.48 -4.85
N TYR A 238 -0.03 -14.53 -4.45
CA TYR A 238 -0.95 -15.59 -4.89
C TYR A 238 -1.80 -15.19 -6.11
N GLY A 239 -1.95 -13.89 -6.39
CA GLY A 239 -2.74 -13.38 -7.52
C GLY A 239 -1.99 -13.44 -8.86
N THR A 240 -2.59 -14.06 -9.88
CA THR A 240 -2.08 -14.02 -11.26
C THR A 240 -3.02 -13.16 -12.10
N HIS A 241 -2.54 -12.01 -12.55
CA HIS A 241 -3.31 -11.06 -13.37
C HIS A 241 -2.70 -10.98 -14.76
N ILE A 242 -3.49 -11.28 -15.78
CA ILE A 242 -3.09 -11.16 -17.19
C ILE A 242 -4.13 -10.28 -17.88
N GLU A 243 -3.69 -9.15 -18.42
CA GLU A 243 -4.51 -8.29 -19.27
C GLU A 243 -4.08 -8.48 -20.72
N LYS A 244 -4.94 -9.10 -21.54
CA LYS A 244 -4.68 -9.32 -22.96
C LYS A 244 -5.91 -8.97 -23.78
N ARG A 245 -5.72 -8.25 -24.89
CA ARG A 245 -6.77 -8.08 -25.90
C ARG A 245 -6.85 -9.36 -26.71
N VAL A 246 -8.02 -9.98 -26.74
CA VAL A 246 -8.26 -11.25 -27.44
C VAL A 246 -9.38 -11.12 -28.46
N LYS A 247 -9.21 -11.80 -29.58
CA LYS A 247 -10.23 -12.00 -30.61
C LYS A 247 -10.91 -13.35 -30.41
N ILE A 248 -12.06 -13.52 -31.04
CA ILE A 248 -12.76 -14.81 -31.06
C ILE A 248 -11.82 -15.85 -31.67
N GLY A 249 -11.63 -16.97 -30.98
CA GLY A 249 -10.69 -18.05 -31.32
C GLY A 249 -9.34 -17.96 -30.60
N ASP A 250 -8.96 -16.79 -30.06
CA ASP A 250 -7.68 -16.65 -29.35
C ASP A 250 -7.68 -17.41 -28.02
N THR A 251 -6.50 -17.87 -27.63
CA THR A 251 -6.24 -18.52 -26.34
C THR A 251 -5.43 -17.62 -25.41
N ILE A 252 -5.74 -17.71 -24.12
CA ILE A 252 -5.04 -17.09 -23.01
C ILE A 252 -4.58 -18.21 -22.09
N GLU A 253 -3.28 -18.31 -21.88
CA GLU A 253 -2.70 -19.24 -20.92
C GLU A 253 -2.60 -18.56 -19.55
N ILE A 254 -3.19 -19.17 -18.52
CA ILE A 254 -3.14 -18.71 -17.13
C ILE A 254 -2.70 -19.90 -16.27
N LYS A 255 -1.43 -19.93 -15.86
CA LYS A 255 -0.81 -21.07 -15.17
C LYS A 255 -1.07 -22.36 -15.95
N ASN A 256 -1.75 -23.34 -15.35
CA ASN A 256 -2.01 -24.65 -15.96
C ASN A 256 -3.35 -24.70 -16.70
N TYR A 257 -3.98 -23.54 -16.94
CA TYR A 257 -5.26 -23.45 -17.63
C TYR A 257 -5.10 -22.70 -18.95
N MET A 258 -5.78 -23.19 -19.99
CA MET A 258 -5.99 -22.47 -21.23
C MET A 258 -7.43 -21.99 -21.30
N LEU A 259 -7.61 -20.67 -21.43
CA LEU A 259 -8.89 -20.05 -21.69
C LEU A 259 -8.98 -19.74 -23.18
N ARG A 260 -9.92 -20.37 -23.89
CA ARG A 260 -10.20 -20.05 -25.29
C ARG A 260 -11.43 -19.15 -25.37
N TYR A 261 -11.32 -18.00 -26.02
CA TYR A 261 -12.47 -17.15 -26.27
C TYR A 261 -13.30 -17.72 -27.43
N GLU A 262 -14.40 -18.39 -27.13
CA GLU A 262 -15.16 -19.14 -28.13
C GLU A 262 -16.10 -18.24 -28.93
N LYS A 263 -16.86 -17.38 -28.25
CA LYS A 263 -17.83 -16.48 -28.88
C LYS A 263 -18.38 -15.45 -27.89
N LEU A 264 -19.01 -14.42 -28.44
CA LEU A 264 -19.96 -13.59 -27.70
C LEU A 264 -21.29 -14.35 -27.64
N ALA A 265 -21.70 -14.80 -26.45
CA ALA A 265 -22.83 -15.71 -26.28
C ALA A 265 -24.18 -15.01 -26.41
N ALA A 266 -24.32 -13.83 -25.79
CA ALA A 266 -25.57 -13.08 -25.82
C ALA A 266 -25.33 -11.60 -25.52
N VAL A 267 -26.16 -10.77 -26.16
CA VAL A 267 -26.41 -9.39 -25.73
C VAL A 267 -27.87 -9.34 -25.30
N GLN A 268 -28.11 -9.29 -23.99
CA GLN A 268 -29.47 -9.23 -23.45
C GLN A 268 -29.78 -7.80 -23.04
N ALA A 269 -30.68 -7.14 -23.76
CA ALA A 269 -31.15 -5.80 -23.42
C ALA A 269 -32.49 -5.89 -22.68
N THR A 270 -32.57 -5.26 -21.51
CA THR A 270 -33.81 -5.09 -20.74
C THR A 270 -34.17 -3.61 -20.65
N SER A 271 -35.32 -3.30 -20.06
CA SER A 271 -35.69 -1.91 -19.77
C SER A 271 -34.68 -1.21 -18.86
N VAL A 272 -33.95 -1.96 -18.02
CA VAL A 272 -33.04 -1.43 -16.98
C VAL A 272 -31.56 -1.56 -17.36
N LYS A 273 -31.13 -2.67 -17.97
CA LYS A 273 -29.72 -2.94 -18.28
C LYS A 273 -29.49 -3.75 -19.55
N THR A 274 -28.31 -3.60 -20.15
CA THR A 274 -27.81 -4.41 -21.27
C THR A 274 -26.65 -5.28 -20.77
N ARG A 275 -26.78 -6.61 -20.88
CA ARG A 275 -25.74 -7.57 -20.50
C ARG A 275 -25.02 -8.07 -21.74
N ILE A 276 -23.70 -8.01 -21.75
CA ILE A 276 -22.84 -8.60 -22.78
C ILE A 276 -22.15 -9.81 -22.17
N ILE A 277 -22.50 -11.01 -22.63
CA ILE A 277 -22.00 -12.28 -22.09
C ILE A 277 -20.99 -12.88 -23.07
N ALA A 278 -19.76 -13.09 -22.62
CA ALA A 278 -18.74 -13.81 -23.36
C ALA A 278 -18.72 -15.28 -22.94
N GLN A 279 -18.37 -16.19 -23.86
CA GLN A 279 -18.18 -17.60 -23.55
C GLN A 279 -16.70 -17.97 -23.67
N LEU A 280 -16.12 -18.40 -22.55
CA LEU A 280 -14.73 -18.87 -22.48
C LEU A 280 -14.73 -20.37 -22.18
N ALA A 281 -14.10 -21.17 -23.03
CA ALA A 281 -13.79 -22.55 -22.66
C ALA A 281 -12.57 -22.54 -21.74
N VAL A 282 -12.69 -23.18 -20.58
CA VAL A 282 -11.56 -23.40 -19.67
C VAL A 282 -11.11 -24.83 -19.84
N GLU A 283 -9.87 -24.98 -20.28
CA GLU A 283 -9.22 -26.24 -20.58
C GLU A 283 -8.03 -26.46 -19.67
N LYS A 284 -7.81 -27.70 -19.24
CA LYS A 284 -6.63 -28.14 -18.49
C LYS A 284 -6.15 -29.44 -19.11
N ASP A 285 -4.85 -29.52 -19.41
CA ASP A 285 -4.23 -30.69 -20.05
C ASP A 285 -4.94 -31.12 -21.35
N GLY A 286 -5.36 -30.14 -22.16
CA GLY A 286 -6.08 -30.36 -23.42
C GLY A 286 -7.54 -30.81 -23.29
N LYS A 287 -8.07 -30.95 -22.06
CA LYS A 287 -9.47 -31.30 -21.80
C LYS A 287 -10.26 -30.11 -21.29
N ARG A 288 -11.46 -29.89 -21.83
CA ARG A 288 -12.40 -28.88 -21.34
C ARG A 288 -12.95 -29.29 -19.98
N ILE A 289 -12.70 -28.48 -18.97
CA ILE A 289 -13.16 -28.69 -17.60
C ILE A 289 -14.35 -27.81 -17.23
N TRP A 290 -14.49 -26.64 -17.87
CA TRP A 290 -15.56 -25.69 -17.58
C TRP A 290 -15.81 -24.74 -18.76
N THR A 291 -16.95 -24.04 -18.70
CA THR A 291 -17.30 -22.96 -19.63
C THR A 291 -17.62 -21.72 -18.81
N ALA A 292 -16.68 -20.79 -18.76
CA ALA A 292 -16.90 -19.51 -18.09
C ALA A 292 -17.84 -18.65 -18.93
N ARG A 293 -18.74 -17.93 -18.26
CA ARG A 293 -19.67 -16.98 -18.89
C ARG A 293 -19.54 -15.59 -18.25
N PRO A 294 -18.34 -14.97 -18.28
CA PRO A 294 -18.17 -13.65 -17.72
C PRO A 294 -19.05 -12.67 -18.50
N GLU A 295 -19.61 -11.71 -17.79
CA GLU A 295 -20.50 -10.74 -18.34
C GLU A 295 -20.14 -9.31 -17.97
N LYS A 296 -20.58 -8.41 -18.84
CA LYS A 296 -20.41 -6.98 -18.68
C LYS A 296 -21.78 -6.32 -18.80
N GLU A 297 -22.25 -5.77 -17.70
CA GLU A 297 -23.57 -5.16 -17.57
C GLU A 297 -23.48 -3.64 -17.73
N PHE A 298 -24.35 -3.07 -18.56
CA PHE A 298 -24.51 -1.64 -18.78
C PHE A 298 -25.88 -1.23 -18.26
N TYR A 299 -25.92 -0.49 -17.15
CA TYR A 299 -27.18 0.02 -16.59
C TYR A 299 -27.58 1.32 -17.30
N LYS A 300 -28.86 1.46 -17.66
CA LYS A 300 -29.36 2.71 -18.25
C LYS A 300 -29.24 3.85 -17.24
N GLY A 301 -28.67 4.98 -17.66
CA GLY A 301 -28.36 6.11 -16.78
C GLY A 301 -27.02 6.02 -16.06
N GLN A 302 -26.28 4.92 -16.21
CA GLN A 302 -24.89 4.82 -15.76
C GLN A 302 -23.95 4.76 -16.96
N ASN A 303 -22.91 5.59 -16.95
CA ASN A 303 -21.89 5.64 -18.00
C ASN A 303 -20.81 4.56 -17.84
N GLN A 304 -20.90 3.71 -16.81
CA GLN A 304 -19.88 2.71 -16.51
C GLN A 304 -20.47 1.30 -16.43
N PRO A 305 -19.87 0.34 -17.15
CA PRO A 305 -20.28 -1.05 -17.07
C PRO A 305 -19.73 -1.74 -15.82
N VAL A 306 -20.52 -2.65 -15.26
CA VAL A 306 -20.11 -3.56 -14.18
C VAL A 306 -19.69 -4.89 -14.79
N SER A 307 -18.60 -5.48 -14.32
CA SER A 307 -18.16 -6.81 -14.75
C SER A 307 -18.50 -7.85 -13.68
N GLU A 308 -19.10 -8.95 -14.11
CA GLU A 308 -19.37 -10.13 -13.30
C GLU A 308 -18.65 -11.32 -13.94
N VAL A 309 -17.94 -12.11 -13.14
CA VAL A 309 -16.99 -13.15 -13.60
C VAL A 309 -17.54 -14.53 -13.32
#